data_AF-A0A2T3N9R8-F1
#
_entry.id   AF-A0A2T3N9R8-F1
#
_cell.length_a   1.000
_cell.length_b   1.000
_cell.length_c   1.000
_cell.angle_alpha   90.00
_cell.angle_beta   90.00
_cell.angle_gamma   90.00
#
_symmetry.space_group_name_H-M   'P 1'
#
loop_
_entity.id
_entity.type
_entity.pdbx_description
1 polymer ?
#
loop_
_entity_poly.entity_id
_entity_poly.type
_entity_poly.pdbx_seq_one_letter_code
_entity_poly.pdbx_strand_id
1 'polypeptide(L)'
;MKGMKSVMILALSLLVACGGSGDGGGKGGGAGSTTPAPLSLDVDDQWVEQSGHVTLSVNVRSLSNSPVELRWTQVSGPNVEIADPASDTISFDVDASDESNDVIFVFNVAASGEEGHTASEEVNVHVNKAFEHNIMLRVVRVTPDWMGYDGVAWTTAVPTGAKTSTGLKYYEAAIWDNDVKAVHLYAFDNDYAPYSSEGWAMTPEERIAYRESYRVMKFSNMPSYESGKRGTFLRDAFSEIGAYLAAAYPDSDHHLMYSGHGGPGGALFEGLLGYQDAADFLAAWSGSLGRNLGVVDMGGPCNKGAYTDTKNFCQYADYYIASDLPNGGYQLDDHDNYRSVNPEYRYHDIFADSGTLKEALTKRIDLKRQAYLFAYNYMVEHEVEQANYLYSCHEFNTSFAPHFEELALSKNNYLLDDMMTYLADNGAGDDLVSRYQKVITHRADNRDFFPWAFPWSGMMTPLPGDFDLYSR
;
A
#
# COMPACT_ATOMS: atom_id res chain seq x y z
N MET A 1 25.13 70.52 4.76
CA MET A 1 24.91 71.23 6.05
C MET A 1 24.72 70.19 7.14
N LYS A 2 25.51 70.33 8.22
CA LYS A 2 25.25 69.98 9.65
C LYS A 2 24.35 68.75 9.89
N GLY A 3 24.84 67.64 10.46
CA GLY A 3 25.18 67.52 11.89
C GLY A 3 23.89 67.23 12.70
N MET A 4 23.82 66.44 13.76
CA MET A 4 24.81 65.97 14.72
C MET A 4 24.05 65.07 15.74
N LYS A 5 24.66 63.93 16.12
CA LYS A 5 24.74 63.27 17.44
C LYS A 5 23.55 63.34 18.44
N SER A 6 23.18 62.20 19.04
CA SER A 6 23.61 61.80 20.42
C SER A 6 22.74 60.71 21.11
N VAL A 7 23.45 59.73 21.71
CA VAL A 7 23.34 59.19 23.11
C VAL A 7 22.04 58.43 23.49
N MET A 8 21.99 57.12 23.83
CA MET A 8 22.74 56.20 24.73
C MET A 8 22.52 56.38 26.25
N ILE A 9 21.64 55.57 26.86
CA ILE A 9 21.63 55.08 28.28
C ILE A 9 20.83 53.76 28.22
N LEU A 10 21.34 52.52 28.39
CA LEU A 10 22.11 51.83 29.44
C LEU A 10 21.36 51.58 30.76
N ALA A 11 20.93 50.33 30.98
CA ALA A 11 20.77 49.72 32.30
C ALA A 11 21.34 48.29 32.28
N LEU A 12 22.59 48.20 32.74
CA LEU A 12 23.30 47.04 33.31
C LEU A 12 22.70 46.81 34.73
N SER A 13 22.70 45.67 35.44
CA SER A 13 23.61 44.52 35.59
C SER A 13 22.87 43.51 36.51
N LEU A 14 23.19 42.21 36.51
CA LEU A 14 24.11 41.64 37.50
C LEU A 14 24.66 40.28 37.03
N LEU A 15 26.00 40.20 37.06
CA LEU A 15 26.83 39.00 37.07
C LEU A 15 26.96 38.47 38.50
N VAL A 16 27.09 37.16 38.66
CA VAL A 16 28.14 36.57 39.52
C VAL A 16 28.75 35.38 38.79
N ALA A 17 30.08 35.39 38.73
CA ALA A 17 30.96 34.34 38.23
C ALA A 17 31.63 33.59 39.38
N CYS A 18 32.04 32.36 39.12
CA CYS A 18 33.28 31.72 39.59
C CYS A 18 33.46 30.49 38.67
N GLY A 19 34.45 30.33 37.79
CA GLY A 19 35.86 30.69 37.87
C GLY A 19 36.66 29.43 38.23
N GLY A 20 37.33 28.80 37.26
CA GLY A 20 38.23 27.66 37.52
C GLY A 20 38.78 26.99 36.26
N SER A 21 39.96 27.44 35.82
CA SER A 21 40.76 26.94 34.70
C SER A 21 41.63 25.75 35.12
N GLY A 22 41.86 24.78 34.23
CA GLY A 22 42.80 23.66 34.46
C GLY A 22 43.04 22.82 33.21
N ASP A 23 44.26 22.95 32.67
CA ASP A 23 44.85 22.28 31.51
C ASP A 23 45.05 20.76 31.73
N GLY A 24 45.02 19.97 30.65
CA GLY A 24 45.24 18.51 30.72
C GLY A 24 44.83 17.78 29.45
N GLY A 25 45.77 17.58 28.54
CA GLY A 25 45.57 16.87 27.27
C GLY A 25 45.14 15.40 27.42
N GLY A 26 44.38 14.94 26.44
CA GLY A 26 44.04 13.54 26.25
C GLY A 26 43.46 13.33 24.86
N LYS A 27 44.29 12.82 23.94
CA LYS A 27 43.82 12.17 22.71
C LYS A 27 42.88 11.03 23.10
N GLY A 28 41.69 11.00 22.52
CA GLY A 28 40.75 9.89 22.66
C GLY A 28 39.90 9.79 21.41
N GLY A 29 40.46 9.23 20.34
CA GLY A 29 39.65 8.63 19.29
C GLY A 29 38.92 7.44 19.91
N GLY A 30 37.60 7.49 19.92
CA GLY A 30 36.72 6.38 20.23
C GLY A 30 35.82 6.15 19.04
N ALA A 31 36.31 5.37 18.07
CA ALA A 31 35.42 4.62 17.22
C ALA A 31 34.53 3.79 18.17
N GLY A 32 33.22 4.00 18.11
CA GLY A 32 32.26 3.16 18.81
C GLY A 32 32.39 1.75 18.26
N SER A 33 33.20 0.93 18.91
CA SER A 33 33.12 -0.52 18.79
C SER A 33 31.89 -0.95 19.58
N THR A 34 30.77 -1.12 18.89
CA THR A 34 29.61 -1.84 19.44
C THR A 34 30.00 -3.31 19.52
N THR A 35 30.48 -3.75 20.68
CA THR A 35 30.61 -5.17 20.94
C THR A 35 29.18 -5.74 20.97
N PRO A 36 28.83 -6.73 20.14
CA PRO A 36 27.46 -7.27 20.13
C PRO A 36 27.10 -7.83 21.51
N ALA A 37 25.81 -7.75 21.86
CA ALA A 37 25.33 -8.40 23.07
C ALA A 37 25.66 -9.90 23.04
N PRO A 38 26.05 -10.51 24.18
CA PRO A 38 26.45 -11.92 24.23
C PRO A 38 25.30 -12.90 23.95
N LEU A 39 24.06 -12.45 24.10
CA LEU A 39 22.83 -13.15 23.74
C LEU A 39 21.84 -12.12 23.18
N SER A 40 21.24 -12.42 22.03
CA SER A 40 20.15 -11.61 21.46
C SER A 40 19.08 -12.51 20.88
N LEU A 41 17.85 -12.01 20.90
CA LEU A 41 16.69 -12.60 20.26
C LEU A 41 16.20 -11.67 19.16
N ASP A 42 15.56 -12.26 18.17
CA ASP A 42 14.91 -11.55 17.08
C ASP A 42 13.69 -12.38 16.67
N VAL A 43 12.51 -11.79 16.80
CA VAL A 43 11.24 -12.38 16.38
C VAL A 43 10.44 -11.28 15.70
N ASP A 44 9.88 -11.61 14.53
CA ASP A 44 9.01 -10.69 13.81
C ASP A 44 7.56 -10.81 14.33
N ASP A 45 6.91 -9.67 14.53
CA ASP A 45 5.45 -9.59 14.71
C ASP A 45 4.72 -10.27 13.53
N GLN A 46 3.50 -10.78 13.75
CA GLN A 46 2.71 -11.45 12.71
C GLN A 46 1.34 -10.83 12.51
N TRP A 47 0.88 -10.86 11.27
CA TRP A 47 -0.46 -10.44 10.88
C TRP A 47 -1.14 -11.62 10.20
N VAL A 48 -2.30 -11.98 10.72
CA VAL A 48 -3.12 -13.07 10.20
C VAL A 48 -4.56 -12.61 10.06
N GLU A 49 -5.30 -13.29 9.20
CA GLU A 49 -6.74 -13.06 9.03
C GLU A 49 -7.52 -13.63 10.22
N GLN A 50 -8.79 -13.23 10.35
CA GLN A 50 -9.66 -13.55 11.51
C GLN A 50 -9.68 -15.02 11.96
N SER A 51 -9.38 -15.96 11.06
CA SER A 51 -9.17 -17.37 11.40
C SER A 51 -7.92 -17.86 10.70
N GLY A 52 -6.92 -18.27 11.47
CA GLY A 52 -5.60 -18.57 10.90
C GLY A 52 -4.73 -19.44 11.80
N HIS A 53 -3.76 -20.09 11.17
CA HIS A 53 -2.69 -20.79 11.88
C HIS A 53 -1.49 -19.87 12.00
N VAL A 54 -1.04 -19.63 13.22
CA VAL A 54 0.09 -18.75 13.53
C VAL A 54 1.32 -19.62 13.85
N THR A 55 2.48 -19.21 13.38
CA THR A 55 3.76 -19.87 13.71
C THR A 55 4.82 -18.82 14.00
N LEU A 56 5.16 -18.63 15.27
CA LEU A 56 6.21 -17.69 15.70
C LEU A 56 7.53 -18.44 15.85
N SER A 57 8.57 -17.98 15.18
CA SER A 57 9.93 -18.51 15.29
C SER A 57 10.88 -17.42 15.78
N VAL A 58 11.70 -17.74 16.79
CA VAL A 58 12.71 -16.82 17.32
C VAL A 58 14.09 -17.18 16.78
N ASN A 59 14.80 -16.17 16.27
CA ASN A 59 16.22 -16.28 15.94
C ASN A 59 17.06 -15.98 17.18
N VAL A 60 17.75 -16.99 17.69
CA VAL A 60 18.66 -16.85 18.83
C VAL A 60 20.09 -16.67 18.32
N ARG A 61 20.76 -15.58 18.72
CA ARG A 61 22.20 -15.39 18.50
C ARG A 61 22.91 -15.40 19.84
N SER A 62 23.84 -16.34 20.00
CA SER A 62 24.69 -16.45 21.18
C SER A 62 26.15 -16.39 20.77
N LEU A 63 26.96 -15.63 21.53
CA LEU A 63 28.42 -15.65 21.40
C LEU A 63 29.04 -16.84 22.17
N SER A 64 28.26 -17.55 22.97
CA SER A 64 28.66 -18.79 23.64
C SER A 64 28.23 -20.02 22.84
N ASN A 65 29.00 -21.11 22.97
CA ASN A 65 28.62 -22.42 22.43
C ASN A 65 27.71 -23.21 23.39
N SER A 66 27.24 -22.58 24.46
CA SER A 66 26.43 -23.23 25.50
C SER A 66 24.96 -23.23 25.10
N PRO A 67 24.17 -24.22 25.56
CA PRO A 67 22.73 -24.25 25.30
C PRO A 67 22.05 -23.00 25.84
N VAL A 68 21.03 -22.51 25.12
CA VAL A 68 20.15 -21.42 25.54
C VAL A 68 18.79 -22.01 25.88
N GLU A 69 18.26 -21.68 27.05
CA GLU A 69 16.91 -22.07 27.45
C GLU A 69 15.92 -20.99 27.01
N LEU A 70 14.90 -21.38 26.23
CA LEU A 70 13.84 -20.49 25.77
C LEU A 70 12.57 -20.65 26.59
N ARG A 71 11.79 -19.57 26.65
CA ARG A 71 10.46 -19.59 27.24
C ARG A 71 9.54 -18.56 26.59
N TRP A 72 8.50 -19.06 25.93
CA TRP A 72 7.36 -18.29 25.46
C TRP A 72 6.33 -18.11 26.58
N THR A 73 5.79 -16.91 26.70
CA THR A 73 4.70 -16.58 27.62
C THR A 73 3.74 -15.64 26.92
N GLN A 74 2.46 -15.96 26.91
CA GLN A 74 1.44 -15.01 26.48
C GLN A 74 1.28 -13.91 27.54
N VAL A 75 1.35 -12.66 27.10
CA VAL A 75 1.25 -11.46 27.93
C VAL A 75 -0.18 -10.91 27.90
N SER A 76 -0.81 -10.85 26.71
CA SER A 76 -2.19 -10.38 26.54
C SER A 76 -2.87 -10.93 25.27
N GLY A 77 -4.15 -10.61 25.11
CA GLY A 77 -5.02 -11.10 24.02
C GLY A 77 -5.86 -12.32 24.44
N PRO A 78 -6.69 -12.87 23.54
CA PRO A 78 -7.42 -14.10 23.78
C PRO A 78 -6.48 -15.27 24.10
N ASN A 79 -6.84 -16.12 25.05
CA ASN A 79 -5.92 -17.16 25.53
C ASN A 79 -5.69 -18.25 24.48
N VAL A 80 -4.43 -18.54 24.16
CA VAL A 80 -4.03 -19.65 23.26
C VAL A 80 -3.29 -20.74 24.02
N GLU A 81 -3.41 -21.98 23.54
CA GLU A 81 -2.64 -23.10 24.09
C GLU A 81 -1.28 -23.20 23.38
N ILE A 82 -0.20 -22.97 24.12
CA ILE A 82 1.17 -23.14 23.62
C ILE A 82 1.65 -24.55 24.00
N ALA A 83 1.72 -25.45 23.03
CA ALA A 83 2.04 -26.87 23.28
C ALA A 83 3.46 -27.08 23.84
N ASP A 84 4.45 -26.36 23.30
CA ASP A 84 5.84 -26.40 23.77
C ASP A 84 6.42 -24.98 23.91
N PRO A 85 6.25 -24.34 25.07
CA PRO A 85 6.74 -22.98 25.27
C PRO A 85 8.27 -22.89 25.35
N ALA A 86 9.02 -24.00 25.33
CA ALA A 86 10.48 -23.99 25.35
C ALA A 86 11.10 -24.14 23.94
N SER A 87 10.27 -24.30 22.91
CA SER A 87 10.70 -24.45 21.53
C SER A 87 11.20 -23.14 20.93
N ASP A 88 12.08 -23.23 19.93
CA ASP A 88 12.47 -22.10 19.06
C ASP A 88 11.30 -21.61 18.19
N THR A 89 10.29 -22.46 18.04
CA THR A 89 9.09 -22.21 17.26
C THR A 89 7.85 -22.63 18.03
N ILE A 90 6.87 -21.74 18.15
CA ILE A 90 5.54 -22.05 18.67
C ILE A 90 4.49 -21.89 17.59
N SER A 91 3.41 -22.66 17.69
CA SER A 91 2.27 -22.53 16.79
C SER A 91 0.96 -22.66 17.56
N PHE A 92 -0.06 -21.98 17.06
CA PHE A 92 -1.41 -21.98 17.61
C PHE A 92 -2.40 -21.51 16.55
N ASP A 93 -3.66 -21.86 16.73
CA ASP A 93 -4.74 -21.35 15.89
C ASP A 93 -5.37 -20.11 16.55
N VAL A 94 -5.72 -19.12 15.72
CA VAL A 94 -6.52 -17.97 16.13
C VAL A 94 -7.91 -18.05 15.55
N ASP A 95 -8.89 -17.61 16.33
CA ASP A 95 -10.26 -17.37 15.88
C ASP A 95 -10.77 -16.08 16.53
N ALA A 96 -10.93 -15.06 15.70
CA ALA A 96 -11.45 -13.74 16.01
C ALA A 96 -12.76 -13.48 15.25
N SER A 97 -13.47 -14.52 14.80
CA SER A 97 -14.72 -14.39 14.04
C SER A 97 -15.85 -13.69 14.80
N ASP A 98 -15.84 -13.77 16.14
CA ASP A 98 -16.81 -13.09 17.01
C ASP A 98 -16.40 -11.65 17.36
N GLU A 99 -15.22 -11.19 16.92
CA GLU A 99 -14.66 -9.91 17.32
C GLU A 99 -15.04 -8.79 16.34
N SER A 100 -15.47 -7.66 16.90
CA SER A 100 -15.95 -6.52 16.10
C SER A 100 -14.84 -5.64 15.54
N ASN A 101 -13.59 -5.84 15.98
CA ASN A 101 -12.39 -5.09 15.62
C ASN A 101 -11.18 -6.04 15.55
N ASP A 102 -10.05 -5.54 15.05
CA ASP A 102 -8.78 -6.26 15.06
C ASP A 102 -8.38 -6.67 16.48
N VAL A 103 -7.78 -7.85 16.60
CA VAL A 103 -7.37 -8.46 17.86
C VAL A 103 -5.86 -8.56 17.91
N ILE A 104 -5.25 -8.22 19.06
CA ILE A 104 -3.80 -8.35 19.24
C ILE A 104 -3.53 -9.37 20.34
N PHE A 105 -2.72 -10.37 20.01
CA PHE A 105 -2.12 -11.30 20.96
C PHE A 105 -0.69 -10.84 21.20
N VAL A 106 -0.28 -10.71 22.46
CA VAL A 106 1.07 -10.28 22.81
C VAL A 106 1.76 -11.44 23.48
N PHE A 107 2.94 -11.81 23.00
CA PHE A 107 3.80 -12.84 23.56
C PHE A 107 5.15 -12.26 23.93
N ASN A 108 5.77 -12.83 24.95
CA ASN A 108 7.15 -12.59 25.28
C ASN A 108 7.94 -13.89 25.11
N VAL A 109 9.06 -13.83 24.41
CA VAL A 109 10.07 -14.88 24.41
C VAL A 109 11.25 -14.43 25.24
N ALA A 110 11.60 -15.21 26.25
CA ALA A 110 12.77 -15.00 27.07
C ALA A 110 13.79 -16.11 26.84
N ALA A 111 15.07 -15.73 26.79
CA ALA A 111 16.20 -16.63 26.65
C ALA A 111 17.14 -16.48 27.84
N SER A 112 17.60 -17.60 28.38
CA SER A 112 18.60 -17.66 29.45
C SER A 112 19.78 -18.50 28.99
N GLY A 113 20.96 -17.88 28.96
CA GLY A 113 22.23 -18.53 28.69
C GLY A 113 23.07 -18.70 29.97
N GLU A 114 24.27 -19.26 29.81
CA GLU A 114 25.23 -19.38 30.91
C GLU A 114 25.70 -18.00 31.44
N GLU A 115 26.23 -18.01 32.66
CA GLU A 115 26.75 -16.82 33.36
C GLU A 115 25.70 -15.72 33.62
N GLY A 116 24.41 -16.07 33.55
CA GLY A 116 23.31 -15.16 33.84
C GLY A 116 22.96 -14.20 32.70
N HIS A 117 23.47 -14.46 31.49
CA HIS A 117 23.05 -13.71 30.31
C HIS A 117 21.60 -14.02 29.97
N THR A 118 20.78 -12.98 29.87
CA THR A 118 19.37 -13.10 29.49
C THR A 118 19.04 -12.13 28.38
N ALA A 119 18.14 -12.54 27.50
CA ALA A 119 17.52 -11.67 26.50
C ALA A 119 16.01 -11.91 26.51
N SER A 120 15.23 -10.91 26.12
CA SER A 120 13.78 -11.05 25.98
C SER A 120 13.29 -10.18 24.86
N GLU A 121 12.36 -10.69 24.08
CA GLU A 121 11.70 -9.96 22.99
C GLU A 121 10.18 -10.08 23.15
N GLU A 122 9.46 -9.01 22.85
CA GLU A 122 8.00 -9.01 22.76
C GLU A 122 7.62 -9.15 21.29
N VAL A 123 6.57 -9.93 21.04
CA VAL A 123 6.01 -10.11 19.70
C VAL A 123 4.50 -10.00 19.75
N ASN A 124 3.96 -9.28 18.78
CA ASN A 124 2.54 -9.09 18.58
C ASN A 124 2.05 -9.95 17.43
N VAL A 125 0.89 -10.58 17.63
CA VAL A 125 0.12 -11.22 16.56
C VAL A 125 -1.17 -10.44 16.40
N HIS A 126 -1.23 -9.70 15.31
CA HIS A 126 -2.39 -8.93 14.88
C HIS A 126 -3.29 -9.84 14.06
N VAL A 127 -4.55 -9.92 14.46
CA VAL A 127 -5.59 -10.67 13.77
C VAL A 127 -6.55 -9.66 13.18
N ASN A 128 -6.52 -9.54 11.85
CA ASN A 128 -7.36 -8.60 11.13
C ASN A 128 -8.80 -9.10 11.12
N LYS A 129 -9.74 -8.19 11.37
CA LYS A 129 -11.17 -8.45 11.18
C LYS A 129 -11.44 -8.84 9.73
N ALA A 130 -12.20 -9.92 9.49
CA ALA A 130 -12.76 -10.12 8.16
C ALA A 130 -14.09 -9.38 8.00
N PHE A 131 -14.36 -8.99 6.77
CA PHE A 131 -15.54 -8.26 6.40
C PHE A 131 -16.42 -9.13 5.50
N GLU A 132 -17.67 -9.32 5.90
CA GLU A 132 -18.66 -10.02 5.07
C GLU A 132 -19.09 -9.20 3.83
N HIS A 133 -18.85 -7.89 3.86
CA HIS A 133 -19.24 -6.96 2.81
C HIS A 133 -18.11 -5.96 2.52
N ASN A 134 -17.91 -5.65 1.24
CA ASN A 134 -16.81 -4.83 0.75
C ASN A 134 -17.34 -3.62 -0.04
N ILE A 135 -16.65 -2.48 0.06
CA ILE A 135 -16.91 -1.25 -0.68
C ILE A 135 -15.72 -0.96 -1.59
N MET A 136 -15.93 -0.97 -2.90
CA MET A 136 -14.92 -0.60 -3.87
C MET A 136 -15.20 0.80 -4.43
N LEU A 137 -14.34 1.77 -4.11
CA LEU A 137 -14.30 3.05 -4.83
C LEU A 137 -13.47 2.87 -6.09
N ARG A 138 -14.15 2.81 -7.24
CA ARG A 138 -13.53 2.83 -8.55
C ARG A 138 -13.40 4.27 -9.03
N VAL A 139 -12.18 4.71 -9.31
CA VAL A 139 -11.92 6.06 -9.81
C VAL A 139 -11.54 6.02 -11.29
N VAL A 140 -12.10 6.95 -12.06
CA VAL A 140 -11.82 7.13 -13.48
C VAL A 140 -11.61 8.60 -13.82
N ARG A 141 -10.62 8.89 -14.67
CA ARG A 141 -10.37 10.23 -15.22
C ARG A 141 -10.99 10.34 -16.61
N VAL A 142 -11.92 11.27 -16.78
CA VAL A 142 -12.54 11.54 -18.09
C VAL A 142 -11.93 12.81 -18.69
N THR A 143 -11.15 12.64 -19.75
CA THR A 143 -10.46 13.73 -20.46
C THR A 143 -11.23 14.15 -21.72
N PRO A 144 -11.03 15.39 -22.23
CA PRO A 144 -11.64 15.85 -23.47
C PRO A 144 -11.34 14.94 -24.67
N ASP A 145 -10.13 14.38 -24.72
CA ASP A 145 -9.67 13.54 -25.85
C ASP A 145 -10.25 12.12 -25.81
N TRP A 146 -10.74 11.68 -24.65
CA TRP A 146 -11.37 10.38 -24.53
C TRP A 146 -12.86 10.44 -24.88
N MET A 147 -13.64 11.27 -24.18
CA MET A 147 -15.09 11.34 -24.39
C MET A 147 -15.73 12.61 -23.83
N GLY A 148 -16.84 13.01 -24.46
CA GLY A 148 -17.69 14.11 -24.02
C GLY A 148 -18.46 13.80 -22.74
N TYR A 149 -19.07 14.83 -22.14
CA TYR A 149 -19.86 14.69 -20.90
C TYR A 149 -21.12 13.84 -21.08
N ASP A 150 -21.64 13.72 -22.31
CA ASP A 150 -22.74 12.82 -22.68
C ASP A 150 -22.31 11.37 -22.87
N GLY A 151 -21.00 11.10 -22.85
CA GLY A 151 -20.49 9.74 -22.96
C GLY A 151 -20.69 8.94 -21.67
N VAL A 152 -20.87 7.62 -21.83
CA VAL A 152 -21.13 6.66 -20.74
C VAL A 152 -20.23 5.42 -20.78
N ALA A 153 -19.28 5.31 -21.71
CA ALA A 153 -18.44 4.12 -21.86
C ALA A 153 -17.71 3.71 -20.57
N TRP A 154 -17.22 4.67 -19.78
CA TRP A 154 -16.55 4.36 -18.52
C TRP A 154 -17.46 3.72 -17.47
N THR A 155 -18.78 3.96 -17.55
CA THR A 155 -19.77 3.42 -16.61
C THR A 155 -20.07 1.95 -16.84
N THR A 156 -19.55 1.35 -17.92
CA THR A 156 -19.76 -0.07 -18.26
C THR A 156 -18.55 -0.94 -17.97
N ALA A 157 -17.52 -0.35 -17.37
CA ALA A 157 -16.35 -1.08 -16.89
C ALA A 157 -16.74 -2.14 -15.86
N VAL A 158 -17.58 -1.76 -14.89
CA VAL A 158 -18.34 -2.72 -14.07
C VAL A 158 -19.65 -3.02 -14.80
N PRO A 159 -19.95 -4.27 -15.16
CA PRO A 159 -21.11 -4.59 -15.99
C PRO A 159 -22.44 -4.37 -15.26
N THR A 160 -23.50 -4.11 -16.02
CA THR A 160 -24.90 -4.17 -15.53
C THR A 160 -25.14 -5.52 -14.86
N GLY A 161 -25.83 -5.53 -13.72
CA GLY A 161 -26.00 -6.72 -12.88
C GLY A 161 -24.88 -6.97 -11.86
N ALA A 162 -23.76 -6.25 -11.93
CA ALA A 162 -22.59 -6.45 -11.06
C ALA A 162 -22.16 -5.20 -10.28
N LYS A 163 -23.01 -4.15 -10.22
CA LYS A 163 -22.74 -2.94 -9.43
C LYS A 163 -22.81 -3.21 -7.93
N THR A 164 -23.64 -4.17 -7.53
CA THR A 164 -23.79 -4.64 -6.15
C THR A 164 -24.03 -6.14 -6.13
N SER A 165 -23.41 -6.84 -5.17
CA SER A 165 -23.65 -8.23 -4.80
C SER A 165 -23.79 -8.33 -3.27
N THR A 166 -23.91 -9.54 -2.74
CA THR A 166 -23.87 -9.77 -1.29
C THR A 166 -22.49 -9.48 -0.68
N GLY A 167 -21.41 -9.68 -1.45
CA GLY A 167 -20.04 -9.49 -0.98
C GLY A 167 -19.40 -8.15 -1.36
N LEU A 168 -19.95 -7.42 -2.34
CA LEU A 168 -19.32 -6.21 -2.87
C LEU A 168 -20.32 -5.17 -3.35
N LYS A 169 -20.09 -3.90 -3.03
CA LYS A 169 -20.74 -2.75 -3.66
C LYS A 169 -19.72 -1.79 -4.28
N TYR A 170 -19.97 -1.39 -5.53
CA TYR A 170 -19.19 -0.36 -6.19
C TYR A 170 -19.75 1.04 -5.93
N TYR A 171 -18.83 1.97 -5.72
CA TYR A 171 -19.04 3.39 -5.96
C TYR A 171 -18.08 3.83 -7.07
N GLU A 172 -18.57 4.61 -8.03
CA GLU A 172 -17.75 5.06 -9.14
C GLU A 172 -17.55 6.57 -9.07
N ALA A 173 -16.31 7.03 -8.98
CA ALA A 173 -15.96 8.44 -9.00
C ALA A 173 -15.37 8.83 -10.37
N ALA A 174 -16.03 9.78 -11.03
CA ALA A 174 -15.53 10.35 -12.29
C ALA A 174 -14.89 11.72 -12.03
N ILE A 175 -13.60 11.84 -12.37
CA ILE A 175 -12.89 13.11 -12.47
C ILE A 175 -13.14 13.64 -13.88
N TRP A 176 -14.09 14.56 -14.01
CA TRP A 176 -14.41 15.22 -15.27
C TRP A 176 -13.41 16.35 -15.54
N ASP A 177 -12.30 16.02 -16.20
CA ASP A 177 -11.30 16.99 -16.66
C ASP A 177 -11.61 17.53 -18.07
N ASN A 178 -12.87 17.42 -18.49
CA ASN A 178 -13.42 18.15 -19.64
C ASN A 178 -14.00 19.51 -19.20
N ASP A 179 -14.85 20.12 -20.02
CA ASP A 179 -15.44 21.44 -19.73
C ASP A 179 -16.31 21.47 -18.47
N VAL A 180 -16.70 20.31 -17.94
CA VAL A 180 -17.48 20.20 -16.69
C VAL A 180 -16.65 20.58 -15.46
N LYS A 181 -15.33 20.28 -15.49
CA LYS A 181 -14.38 20.59 -14.42
C LYS A 181 -14.94 20.25 -13.03
N ALA A 182 -15.19 18.96 -12.78
CA ALA A 182 -15.84 18.48 -11.56
C ALA A 182 -15.38 17.08 -11.16
N VAL A 183 -15.63 16.70 -9.91
CA VAL A 183 -15.61 15.30 -9.45
C VAL A 183 -17.03 14.91 -9.06
N HIS A 184 -17.55 13.81 -9.63
CA HIS A 184 -18.86 13.27 -9.30
C HIS A 184 -18.70 11.86 -8.73
N LEU A 185 -19.42 11.56 -7.65
CA LEU A 185 -19.54 10.20 -7.10
C LEU A 185 -20.91 9.63 -7.49
N TYR A 186 -20.92 8.42 -8.01
CA TYR A 186 -22.13 7.70 -8.42
C TYR A 186 -22.28 6.39 -7.64
N ALA A 187 -23.53 6.05 -7.34
CA ALA A 187 -23.92 4.80 -6.72
C ALA A 187 -24.88 4.06 -7.66
N PHE A 188 -24.35 3.52 -8.76
CA PHE A 188 -25.16 2.76 -9.72
C PHE A 188 -25.72 1.49 -9.07
N ASP A 189 -26.93 1.11 -9.44
CA ASP A 189 -27.51 -0.18 -9.10
C ASP A 189 -27.36 -1.18 -10.26
N ASN A 190 -27.79 -2.42 -10.02
CA ASN A 190 -27.70 -3.48 -11.01
C ASN A 190 -28.61 -3.26 -12.23
N ASP A 191 -29.55 -2.33 -12.17
CA ASP A 191 -30.47 -1.99 -13.26
C ASP A 191 -29.89 -0.88 -14.17
N TYR A 192 -28.79 -0.24 -13.77
CA TYR A 192 -28.13 0.76 -14.59
C TYR A 192 -27.59 0.14 -15.91
N ALA A 193 -28.26 0.46 -17.01
CA ALA A 193 -28.04 -0.17 -18.32
C ALA A 193 -27.95 0.88 -19.45
N PRO A 194 -26.84 1.63 -19.55
CA PRO A 194 -26.71 2.74 -20.48
C PRO A 194 -26.69 2.32 -21.96
N TYR A 195 -26.44 1.04 -22.26
CA TYR A 195 -26.45 0.45 -23.60
C TYR A 195 -27.59 -0.56 -23.82
N SER A 196 -28.64 -0.53 -22.99
CA SER A 196 -29.88 -1.26 -23.31
C SER A 196 -30.51 -0.72 -24.60
N SER A 197 -31.45 -1.45 -25.21
CA SER A 197 -32.19 -0.94 -26.38
C SER A 197 -32.88 0.38 -26.11
N GLU A 198 -33.31 0.61 -24.86
CA GLU A 198 -33.86 1.89 -24.38
C GLU A 198 -32.75 2.94 -24.19
N GLY A 199 -31.59 2.55 -23.65
CA GLY A 199 -30.42 3.42 -23.50
C GLY A 199 -29.85 3.94 -24.82
N TRP A 200 -29.83 3.12 -25.88
CA TRP A 200 -29.42 3.54 -27.23
C TRP A 200 -30.39 4.52 -27.88
N ALA A 201 -31.66 4.52 -27.46
CA ALA A 201 -32.67 5.45 -27.96
C ALA A 201 -32.62 6.83 -27.25
N MET A 202 -31.86 6.96 -26.15
CA MET A 202 -31.73 8.22 -25.41
C MET A 202 -30.94 9.27 -26.20
N THR A 203 -31.47 10.50 -26.19
CA THR A 203 -30.73 11.71 -26.55
C THR A 203 -29.54 11.93 -25.61
N PRO A 204 -28.52 12.72 -26.00
CA PRO A 204 -27.42 13.10 -25.11
C PRO A 204 -27.91 13.65 -23.76
N GLU A 205 -28.94 14.50 -23.75
CA GLU A 205 -29.51 15.09 -22.54
C GLU A 205 -30.19 14.05 -21.64
N GLU A 206 -30.97 13.15 -22.21
CA GLU A 206 -31.61 12.05 -21.47
C GLU A 206 -30.57 11.10 -20.87
N ARG A 207 -29.50 10.81 -21.60
CA ARG A 207 -28.43 9.95 -21.13
C ARG A 207 -27.66 10.58 -19.97
N ILE A 208 -27.37 11.88 -20.06
CA ILE A 208 -26.81 12.63 -18.94
C ILE A 208 -27.77 12.56 -17.76
N ALA A 209 -29.06 12.89 -17.95
CA ALA A 209 -30.04 12.86 -16.87
C ALA A 209 -30.14 11.47 -16.20
N TYR A 210 -30.13 10.39 -16.98
CA TYR A 210 -30.16 9.02 -16.48
C TYR A 210 -28.89 8.66 -15.69
N ARG A 211 -27.70 9.05 -16.14
CA ARG A 211 -26.47 8.85 -15.35
C ARG A 211 -26.50 9.70 -14.07
N GLU A 212 -26.86 10.97 -14.19
CA GLU A 212 -26.82 11.92 -13.07
C GLU A 212 -27.91 11.65 -12.02
N SER A 213 -28.95 10.85 -12.31
CA SER A 213 -29.91 10.41 -11.29
C SER A 213 -29.30 9.47 -10.25
N TYR A 214 -28.15 8.85 -10.55
CA TYR A 214 -27.37 8.02 -9.62
C TYR A 214 -26.25 8.78 -8.90
N ARG A 215 -26.09 10.08 -9.17
CA ARG A 215 -25.03 10.88 -8.55
C ARG A 215 -25.37 11.17 -7.09
N VAL A 216 -24.49 10.74 -6.18
CA VAL A 216 -24.63 10.95 -4.73
C VAL A 216 -23.84 12.16 -4.23
N MET A 217 -22.71 12.50 -4.88
CA MET A 217 -21.91 13.68 -4.53
C MET A 217 -21.42 14.42 -5.77
N LYS A 218 -21.22 15.74 -5.63
CA LYS A 218 -20.72 16.61 -6.69
C LYS A 218 -19.79 17.69 -6.13
N PHE A 219 -18.59 17.76 -6.67
CA PHE A 219 -17.62 18.82 -6.42
C PHE A 219 -17.39 19.59 -7.72
N SER A 220 -17.81 20.85 -7.77
CA SER A 220 -17.76 21.66 -9.00
C SER A 220 -16.59 22.65 -8.97
N ASN A 221 -16.31 23.26 -10.12
CA ASN A 221 -15.29 24.31 -10.27
C ASN A 221 -13.86 23.80 -10.00
N MET A 222 -13.55 22.59 -10.45
CA MET A 222 -12.20 22.02 -10.39
C MET A 222 -11.21 23.00 -11.06
N PRO A 223 -10.16 23.46 -10.35
CA PRO A 223 -9.20 24.40 -10.90
C PRO A 223 -8.49 23.86 -12.16
N SER A 224 -7.98 24.76 -13.00
CA SER A 224 -7.08 24.38 -14.10
C SER A 224 -5.76 23.82 -13.56
N TYR A 225 -5.06 23.05 -14.39
CA TYR A 225 -3.76 22.47 -14.04
C TYR A 225 -2.74 23.54 -13.62
N GLU A 226 -2.64 24.62 -14.40
CA GLU A 226 -1.72 25.75 -14.17
C GLU A 226 -1.94 26.51 -12.85
N SER A 227 -3.08 26.31 -12.19
CA SER A 227 -3.39 27.04 -10.95
C SER A 227 -2.57 26.58 -9.75
N GLY A 228 -1.97 25.38 -9.80
CA GLY A 228 -1.34 24.72 -8.65
C GLY A 228 -2.33 24.32 -7.54
N LYS A 229 -3.63 24.61 -7.67
CA LYS A 229 -4.67 24.33 -6.67
C LYS A 229 -5.48 23.07 -6.97
N ARG A 230 -5.22 22.43 -8.11
CA ARG A 230 -5.97 21.25 -8.54
C ARG A 230 -5.76 20.05 -7.61
N GLY A 231 -4.53 19.80 -7.17
CA GLY A 231 -4.21 18.72 -6.21
C GLY A 231 -5.00 18.86 -4.92
N THR A 232 -4.96 20.05 -4.30
CA THR A 232 -5.75 20.39 -3.11
C THR A 232 -7.25 20.17 -3.32
N PHE A 233 -7.81 20.65 -4.43
CA PHE A 233 -9.24 20.44 -4.73
C PHE A 233 -9.60 18.95 -4.81
N LEU A 234 -8.77 18.15 -5.49
CA LEU A 234 -9.01 16.72 -5.62
C LEU A 234 -8.84 16.00 -4.29
N ARG A 235 -7.78 16.31 -3.52
CA ARG A 235 -7.60 15.78 -2.16
C ARG A 235 -8.82 16.04 -1.31
N ASP A 236 -9.30 17.28 -1.26
CA ASP A 236 -10.45 17.66 -0.43
C ASP A 236 -11.72 16.91 -0.89
N ALA A 237 -11.99 16.87 -2.19
CA ALA A 237 -13.13 16.16 -2.76
C ALA A 237 -13.11 14.65 -2.45
N PHE A 238 -11.96 14.00 -2.63
CA PHE A 238 -11.81 12.57 -2.37
C PHE A 238 -11.80 12.25 -0.87
N SER A 239 -11.28 13.15 -0.03
CA SER A 239 -11.37 13.01 1.43
C SER A 239 -12.83 13.06 1.90
N GLU A 240 -13.64 13.97 1.34
CA GLU A 240 -15.08 14.02 1.62
C GLU A 240 -15.82 12.77 1.12
N ILE A 241 -15.43 12.22 -0.04
CA ILE A 241 -15.95 10.93 -0.54
C ILE A 241 -15.60 9.79 0.43
N GLY A 242 -14.34 9.71 0.87
CA GLY A 242 -13.89 8.69 1.82
C GLY A 242 -14.67 8.76 3.14
N ALA A 243 -14.84 9.96 3.69
CA ALA A 243 -15.64 10.18 4.89
C ALA A 243 -17.13 9.80 4.71
N TYR A 244 -17.73 10.14 3.55
CA TYR A 244 -19.10 9.72 3.22
C TYR A 244 -19.23 8.19 3.19
N LEU A 245 -18.30 7.51 2.53
CA LEU A 245 -18.33 6.05 2.44
C LEU A 245 -18.15 5.42 3.83
N ALA A 246 -17.17 5.89 4.61
CA ALA A 246 -16.91 5.39 5.97
C ALA A 246 -18.12 5.55 6.89
N ALA A 247 -18.83 6.68 6.80
CA ALA A 247 -20.05 6.90 7.57
C ALA A 247 -21.23 6.02 7.10
N ALA A 248 -21.31 5.72 5.81
CA ALA A 248 -22.38 4.90 5.24
C ALA A 248 -22.17 3.39 5.44
N TYR A 249 -20.92 2.94 5.52
CA TYR A 249 -20.55 1.52 5.59
C TYR A 249 -19.42 1.25 6.61
N PRO A 250 -19.58 1.65 7.88
CA PRO A 250 -18.51 1.56 8.88
C PRO A 250 -18.05 0.12 9.15
N ASP A 251 -18.90 -0.86 8.86
CA ASP A 251 -18.66 -2.29 9.08
C ASP A 251 -18.28 -3.07 7.81
N SER A 252 -17.99 -2.39 6.70
CA SER A 252 -17.49 -3.02 5.47
C SER A 252 -15.98 -2.82 5.32
N ASP A 253 -15.31 -3.68 4.55
CA ASP A 253 -13.95 -3.35 4.11
C ASP A 253 -14.03 -2.30 2.99
N HIS A 254 -13.04 -1.41 2.93
CA HIS A 254 -12.99 -0.33 1.96
C HIS A 254 -11.77 -0.46 1.08
N HIS A 255 -11.97 -0.29 -0.21
CA HIS A 255 -10.94 -0.47 -1.21
C HIS A 255 -10.95 0.69 -2.21
N LEU A 256 -9.77 0.97 -2.76
CA LEU A 256 -9.58 1.93 -3.83
C LEU A 256 -9.08 1.20 -5.07
N MET A 257 -9.75 1.38 -6.20
CA MET A 257 -9.28 0.94 -7.51
C MET A 257 -9.17 2.12 -8.45
N TYR A 258 -8.09 2.20 -9.22
CA TYR A 258 -7.93 3.22 -10.25
C TYR A 258 -7.75 2.62 -11.64
N SER A 259 -8.56 3.10 -12.59
CA SER A 259 -8.49 2.76 -14.00
C SER A 259 -8.10 3.99 -14.81
N GLY A 260 -6.83 4.07 -15.21
CA GLY A 260 -6.26 5.18 -15.98
C GLY A 260 -4.75 4.99 -16.22
N HIS A 261 -4.06 6.04 -16.65
CA HIS A 261 -2.60 5.97 -16.80
C HIS A 261 -1.89 5.91 -15.44
N GLY A 262 -0.77 5.20 -15.43
CA GLY A 262 0.09 5.11 -14.26
C GLY A 262 1.25 6.11 -14.33
N GLY A 263 2.22 5.89 -13.46
CA GLY A 263 3.40 6.72 -13.33
C GLY A 263 3.95 6.58 -11.91
N PRO A 264 5.27 6.38 -11.74
CA PRO A 264 5.84 6.13 -10.42
C PRO A 264 5.76 7.38 -9.53
N GLY A 265 6.05 7.22 -8.24
CA GLY A 265 6.25 8.36 -7.33
C GLY A 265 5.11 8.62 -6.35
N GLY A 266 4.25 7.62 -6.07
CA GLY A 266 3.22 7.71 -5.03
C GLY A 266 2.08 8.69 -5.33
N ALA A 267 2.02 9.24 -6.55
CA ALA A 267 0.95 10.13 -6.98
C ALA A 267 -0.30 9.33 -7.40
N LEU A 268 -1.49 9.93 -7.28
CA LEU A 268 -2.75 9.33 -7.73
C LEU A 268 -3.32 10.07 -8.96
N PHE A 269 -4.12 9.31 -9.72
CA PHE A 269 -4.92 9.80 -10.85
C PHE A 269 -4.08 10.53 -11.91
N GLU A 270 -3.07 9.85 -12.44
CA GLU A 270 -2.18 10.40 -13.49
C GLU A 270 -1.40 11.65 -13.04
N GLY A 271 -0.99 11.66 -11.77
CA GLY A 271 -0.26 12.78 -11.19
C GLY A 271 -1.13 13.98 -10.83
N LEU A 272 -2.45 13.86 -10.90
CA LEU A 272 -3.36 14.95 -10.52
C LEU A 272 -3.42 15.16 -9.00
N LEU A 273 -3.23 14.11 -8.19
CA LEU A 273 -2.80 14.26 -6.80
C LEU A 273 -1.33 13.90 -6.72
N GLY A 274 -0.49 14.85 -6.32
CA GLY A 274 0.92 14.57 -6.00
C GLY A 274 1.05 13.68 -4.76
N TYR A 275 2.28 13.28 -4.44
CA TYR A 275 2.61 12.39 -3.32
C TYR A 275 1.91 12.78 -2.01
N GLN A 276 2.09 14.03 -1.56
CA GLN A 276 1.52 14.50 -0.29
C GLN A 276 -0.01 14.55 -0.32
N ASP A 277 -0.61 15.08 -1.39
CA ASP A 277 -2.06 15.17 -1.50
C ASP A 277 -2.70 13.76 -1.53
N ALA A 278 -2.04 12.79 -2.18
CA ALA A 278 -2.48 11.40 -2.18
C ALA A 278 -2.39 10.78 -0.77
N ALA A 279 -1.30 11.03 -0.05
CA ALA A 279 -1.13 10.60 1.34
C ALA A 279 -2.22 11.18 2.25
N ASP A 280 -2.42 12.50 2.19
CA ASP A 280 -3.43 13.21 2.98
C ASP A 280 -4.85 12.68 2.72
N PHE A 281 -5.18 12.39 1.45
CA PHE A 281 -6.47 11.79 1.10
C PHE A 281 -6.63 10.39 1.71
N LEU A 282 -5.66 9.49 1.52
CA LEU A 282 -5.75 8.13 2.06
C LEU A 282 -5.78 8.14 3.59
N ALA A 283 -4.98 9.01 4.23
CA ALA A 283 -4.98 9.24 5.66
C ALA A 283 -6.34 9.73 6.19
N ALA A 284 -6.99 10.66 5.46
CA ALA A 284 -8.31 11.14 5.84
C ALA A 284 -9.38 10.05 5.75
N TRP A 285 -9.29 9.17 4.74
CA TRP A 285 -10.22 8.07 4.58
C TRP A 285 -9.99 6.97 5.63
N SER A 286 -8.76 6.47 5.79
CA SER A 286 -8.44 5.47 6.83
C SER A 286 -8.73 6.00 8.24
N GLY A 287 -8.42 7.27 8.49
CA GLY A 287 -8.76 7.95 9.74
C GLY A 287 -10.27 8.02 10.00
N SER A 288 -11.09 8.18 8.96
CA SER A 288 -12.56 8.15 9.08
C SER A 288 -13.10 6.74 9.37
N LEU A 289 -12.41 5.70 8.91
CA LEU A 289 -12.74 4.29 9.21
C LEU A 289 -12.20 3.84 10.58
N GLY A 290 -11.18 4.52 11.10
CA GLY A 290 -10.42 4.09 12.27
C GLY A 290 -9.50 2.89 12.00
N ARG A 291 -9.28 2.56 10.72
CA ARG A 291 -8.46 1.42 10.24
C ARG A 291 -8.01 1.66 8.81
N ASN A 292 -7.09 0.84 8.33
CA ASN A 292 -6.63 0.87 6.94
C ASN A 292 -7.74 0.52 5.95
N LEU A 293 -7.52 0.88 4.69
CA LEU A 293 -8.24 0.29 3.56
C LEU A 293 -7.75 -1.14 3.34
N GLY A 294 -8.61 -2.08 2.96
CA GLY A 294 -8.15 -3.43 2.63
C GLY A 294 -7.17 -3.46 1.46
N VAL A 295 -7.47 -2.75 0.36
CA VAL A 295 -6.57 -2.72 -0.82
C VAL A 295 -6.59 -1.40 -1.57
N VAL A 296 -5.41 -1.00 -2.04
CA VAL A 296 -5.25 -0.04 -3.14
C VAL A 296 -4.84 -0.81 -4.41
N ASP A 297 -5.77 -0.99 -5.35
CA ASP A 297 -5.53 -1.70 -6.62
C ASP A 297 -5.10 -0.71 -7.73
N MET A 298 -3.80 -0.70 -7.97
CA MET A 298 -3.11 -0.06 -9.10
C MET A 298 -2.60 -1.09 -10.12
N GLY A 299 -3.17 -2.29 -10.14
CA GLY A 299 -2.77 -3.39 -11.02
C GLY A 299 -3.24 -3.26 -12.47
N GLY A 300 -3.91 -2.15 -12.82
CA GLY A 300 -4.22 -1.74 -14.19
C GLY A 300 -3.21 -0.72 -14.74
N PRO A 301 -2.95 0.40 -14.05
CA PRO A 301 -1.98 1.40 -14.46
C PRO A 301 -0.52 0.89 -14.57
N CYS A 302 0.29 1.53 -15.42
CA CYS A 302 1.71 1.19 -15.63
C CYS A 302 2.64 1.71 -14.52
N ASN A 303 3.75 1.02 -14.26
CA ASN A 303 4.89 1.50 -13.47
C ASN A 303 4.49 2.03 -12.08
N LYS A 304 3.62 1.29 -11.40
CA LYS A 304 3.10 1.61 -10.07
C LYS A 304 3.74 0.78 -8.94
N GLY A 305 4.68 -0.10 -9.25
CA GLY A 305 5.43 -0.88 -8.29
C GLY A 305 6.70 -0.20 -7.79
N ALA A 306 6.84 1.13 -7.79
CA ALA A 306 8.03 1.74 -7.22
C ALA A 306 7.99 1.72 -5.69
N TYR A 307 9.16 1.71 -5.04
CA TYR A 307 9.28 1.84 -3.58
C TYR A 307 8.48 3.03 -3.04
N THR A 308 8.47 4.14 -3.78
CA THR A 308 7.77 5.38 -3.41
C THR A 308 6.26 5.24 -3.48
N ASP A 309 5.73 4.48 -4.44
CA ASP A 309 4.31 4.15 -4.51
C ASP A 309 3.93 3.27 -3.33
N THR A 310 4.66 2.17 -3.12
CA THR A 310 4.42 1.24 -2.01
C THR A 310 4.48 1.98 -0.68
N LYS A 311 5.51 2.81 -0.45
CA LYS A 311 5.64 3.60 0.79
C LYS A 311 4.50 4.60 1.01
N ASN A 312 4.00 5.24 -0.05
CA ASN A 312 2.94 6.23 0.12
C ASN A 312 1.59 5.59 0.41
N PHE A 313 1.30 4.44 -0.21
CA PHE A 313 -0.01 3.80 -0.14
C PHE A 313 -0.10 2.81 1.02
N CYS A 314 0.97 2.07 1.30
CA CYS A 314 0.96 1.04 2.33
C CYS A 314 0.85 1.56 3.76
N GLN A 315 1.02 2.86 3.99
CA GLN A 315 0.71 3.46 5.29
C GLN A 315 -0.78 3.44 5.62
N TYR A 316 -1.64 3.29 4.62
CA TYR A 316 -3.08 3.45 4.74
C TYR A 316 -3.87 2.27 4.18
N ALA A 317 -3.19 1.20 3.78
CA ALA A 317 -3.79 0.01 3.21
C ALA A 317 -3.12 -1.26 3.71
N ASP A 318 -3.87 -2.37 3.78
CA ASP A 318 -3.34 -3.67 4.20
C ASP A 318 -2.63 -4.39 3.04
N TYR A 319 -3.18 -4.22 1.83
CA TYR A 319 -2.61 -4.73 0.60
C TYR A 319 -2.48 -3.65 -0.46
N TYR A 320 -1.49 -3.85 -1.33
CA TYR A 320 -1.30 -3.07 -2.53
C TYR A 320 -1.20 -4.00 -3.73
N ILE A 321 -1.83 -3.64 -4.85
CA ILE A 321 -1.65 -4.36 -6.12
C ILE A 321 -1.04 -3.40 -7.13
N ALA A 322 0.08 -3.78 -7.73
CA ALA A 322 0.73 -2.97 -8.75
C ALA A 322 1.65 -3.77 -9.67
N SER A 323 2.28 -3.06 -10.60
CA SER A 323 3.32 -3.58 -11.49
C SER A 323 4.48 -2.57 -11.57
N ASP A 324 5.70 -3.05 -11.47
CA ASP A 324 6.91 -2.31 -11.83
C ASP A 324 7.07 -2.12 -13.34
N LEU A 325 6.35 -2.90 -14.14
CA LEU A 325 6.34 -2.87 -15.60
C LEU A 325 5.20 -1.99 -16.17
N PRO A 326 5.33 -1.60 -17.46
CA PRO A 326 4.18 -1.15 -18.23
C PRO A 326 3.12 -2.25 -18.26
N ASN A 327 1.89 -1.94 -17.86
CA ASN A 327 0.77 -2.87 -17.89
C ASN A 327 0.03 -2.77 -19.25
N GLY A 328 -0.26 -3.92 -19.86
CA GLY A 328 -0.98 -4.01 -21.13
C GLY A 328 -0.05 -4.13 -22.35
N GLY A 329 -0.45 -3.55 -23.49
CA GLY A 329 0.35 -3.65 -24.73
C GLY A 329 0.30 -5.02 -25.41
N TYR A 330 -0.62 -5.90 -25.01
CA TYR A 330 -0.87 -7.18 -25.63
C TYR A 330 -2.35 -7.36 -25.99
N GLN A 331 -2.62 -8.30 -26.90
CA GLN A 331 -3.98 -8.69 -27.27
C GLN A 331 -4.23 -10.13 -26.82
N LEU A 332 -5.46 -10.41 -26.39
CA LEU A 332 -5.86 -11.79 -26.18
C LEU A 332 -5.93 -12.49 -27.54
N ASP A 333 -5.44 -13.72 -27.60
CA ASP A 333 -5.50 -14.57 -28.78
C ASP A 333 -6.97 -14.85 -29.17
N ASP A 334 -7.87 -14.86 -28.17
CA ASP A 334 -9.31 -14.88 -28.34
C ASP A 334 -9.98 -13.79 -27.48
N HIS A 335 -10.60 -12.82 -28.15
CA HIS A 335 -11.25 -11.67 -27.53
C HIS A 335 -12.47 -12.05 -26.67
N ASP A 336 -13.12 -13.20 -26.92
CA ASP A 336 -14.28 -13.63 -26.14
C ASP A 336 -13.92 -13.90 -24.66
N ASN A 337 -12.63 -14.13 -24.38
CA ASN A 337 -12.13 -14.33 -23.02
C ASN A 337 -11.97 -13.04 -22.21
N TYR A 338 -12.11 -11.84 -22.81
CA TYR A 338 -11.83 -10.58 -22.10
C TYR A 338 -12.62 -10.44 -20.79
N ARG A 339 -13.92 -10.79 -20.83
CA ARG A 339 -14.79 -10.66 -19.65
C ARG A 339 -14.45 -11.64 -18.54
N SER A 340 -13.90 -12.81 -18.88
CA SER A 340 -13.58 -13.83 -17.87
C SER A 340 -12.36 -13.47 -17.05
N VAL A 341 -11.47 -12.63 -17.58
CA VAL A 341 -10.19 -12.22 -16.96
C VAL A 341 -10.10 -10.74 -16.57
N ASN A 342 -11.10 -9.91 -16.89
CA ASN A 342 -11.11 -8.50 -16.48
C ASN A 342 -11.51 -8.37 -14.99
N PRO A 343 -10.66 -7.80 -14.11
CA PRO A 343 -10.98 -7.62 -12.69
C PRO A 343 -12.28 -6.86 -12.41
N GLU A 344 -12.60 -5.79 -13.16
CA GLU A 344 -13.83 -5.00 -12.99
C GLU A 344 -15.09 -5.82 -13.26
N TYR A 345 -14.97 -6.90 -14.06
CA TYR A 345 -16.04 -7.85 -14.33
C TYR A 345 -16.11 -8.95 -13.27
N ARG A 346 -15.04 -9.25 -12.54
CA ARG A 346 -14.95 -10.47 -11.71
C ARG A 346 -14.85 -10.21 -10.22
N TYR A 347 -14.52 -9.00 -9.79
CA TYR A 347 -14.36 -8.68 -8.37
C TYR A 347 -15.60 -9.01 -7.52
N HIS A 348 -16.81 -8.81 -8.06
CA HIS A 348 -18.04 -9.13 -7.34
C HIS A 348 -18.21 -10.63 -7.04
N ASP A 349 -17.76 -11.50 -7.95
CA ASP A 349 -17.69 -12.95 -7.74
C ASP A 349 -16.54 -13.28 -6.78
N ILE A 350 -15.37 -12.70 -7.02
CA ILE A 350 -14.15 -12.96 -6.24
C ILE A 350 -14.40 -12.68 -4.75
N PHE A 351 -14.99 -11.54 -4.42
CA PHE A 351 -15.28 -11.19 -3.02
C PHE A 351 -16.42 -12.03 -2.43
N ALA A 352 -17.39 -12.45 -3.24
CA ALA A 352 -18.46 -13.33 -2.77
C ALA A 352 -17.98 -14.77 -2.51
N ASP A 353 -16.97 -15.24 -3.26
CA ASP A 353 -16.47 -16.62 -3.23
C ASP A 353 -15.19 -16.79 -2.39
N SER A 354 -14.75 -15.76 -1.65
CA SER A 354 -13.51 -15.80 -0.87
C SER A 354 -13.78 -15.67 0.62
N GLY A 355 -13.07 -16.46 1.42
CA GLY A 355 -13.20 -16.44 2.89
C GLY A 355 -12.35 -15.36 3.56
N THR A 356 -11.34 -14.83 2.86
CA THR A 356 -10.44 -13.77 3.35
C THR A 356 -10.12 -12.76 2.25
N LEU A 357 -9.69 -11.56 2.65
CA LEU A 357 -9.23 -10.54 1.70
C LEU A 357 -8.03 -11.04 0.89
N LYS A 358 -7.02 -11.62 1.55
CA LYS A 358 -5.84 -12.18 0.88
C LYS A 358 -6.20 -13.21 -0.19
N GLU A 359 -7.16 -14.09 0.08
CA GLU A 359 -7.66 -15.06 -0.91
C GLU A 359 -8.30 -14.36 -2.10
N ALA A 360 -9.15 -13.37 -1.86
CA ALA A 360 -9.78 -12.57 -2.91
C ALA A 360 -8.73 -11.89 -3.81
N LEU A 361 -7.73 -11.25 -3.20
CA LEU A 361 -6.66 -10.56 -3.94
C LEU A 361 -5.72 -11.54 -4.66
N THR A 362 -5.51 -12.75 -4.11
CA THR A 362 -4.79 -13.84 -4.79
C THR A 362 -5.54 -14.24 -6.07
N LYS A 363 -6.85 -14.50 -5.99
CA LYS A 363 -7.70 -14.80 -7.16
C LYS A 363 -7.68 -13.67 -8.18
N ARG A 364 -7.67 -12.40 -7.74
CA ARG A 364 -7.48 -11.25 -8.65
C ARG A 364 -6.17 -11.41 -9.43
N ILE A 365 -5.04 -11.61 -8.76
CA ILE A 365 -3.74 -11.75 -9.45
C ILE A 365 -3.75 -12.97 -10.39
N ASP A 366 -4.40 -14.07 -10.01
CA ASP A 366 -4.54 -15.26 -10.86
C ASP A 366 -5.34 -14.98 -12.13
N LEU A 367 -6.38 -14.12 -12.09
CA LEU A 367 -7.06 -13.67 -13.31
C LEU A 367 -6.10 -12.95 -14.27
N LYS A 368 -5.13 -12.20 -13.73
CA LYS A 368 -4.11 -11.54 -14.56
C LYS A 368 -3.17 -12.55 -15.19
N ARG A 369 -2.73 -13.57 -14.44
CA ARG A 369 -1.96 -14.68 -15.00
C ARG A 369 -2.75 -15.40 -16.10
N GLN A 370 -4.05 -15.63 -15.90
CA GLN A 370 -4.91 -16.21 -16.91
C GLN A 370 -5.02 -15.32 -18.17
N ALA A 371 -5.10 -14.00 -18.00
CA ALA A 371 -5.07 -13.07 -19.13
C ALA A 371 -3.77 -13.20 -19.95
N TYR A 372 -2.62 -13.41 -19.29
CA TYR A 372 -1.34 -13.65 -19.98
C TYR A 372 -1.37 -14.96 -20.76
N LEU A 373 -1.89 -16.03 -20.15
CA LEU A 373 -2.05 -17.33 -20.83
C LEU A 373 -2.98 -17.24 -22.05
N PHE A 374 -4.04 -16.43 -21.99
CA PHE A 374 -4.92 -16.17 -23.13
C PHE A 374 -4.32 -15.23 -24.18
N ALA A 375 -3.19 -14.60 -23.90
CA ALA A 375 -2.42 -13.77 -24.82
C ALA A 375 -1.08 -14.40 -25.20
N TYR A 376 -0.91 -15.70 -24.95
CA TYR A 376 0.39 -16.37 -25.02
C TYR A 376 1.06 -16.20 -26.38
N ASN A 377 0.32 -16.42 -27.49
CA ASN A 377 0.93 -16.33 -28.82
C ASN A 377 1.35 -14.88 -29.13
N TYR A 378 0.49 -13.91 -28.84
CA TYR A 378 0.83 -12.49 -29.01
C TYR A 378 2.07 -12.11 -28.20
N MET A 379 2.10 -12.46 -26.91
CA MET A 379 3.17 -12.10 -25.99
C MET A 379 4.51 -12.71 -26.39
N VAL A 380 4.53 -13.98 -26.82
CA VAL A 380 5.76 -14.64 -27.29
C VAL A 380 6.26 -14.04 -28.59
N GLU A 381 5.37 -13.75 -29.54
CA GLU A 381 5.75 -13.15 -30.82
C GLU A 381 6.36 -11.75 -30.67
N HIS A 382 5.87 -10.97 -29.69
CA HIS A 382 6.22 -9.56 -29.50
C HIS A 382 7.11 -9.31 -28.27
N GLU A 383 7.49 -10.36 -27.54
CA GLU A 383 8.30 -10.29 -26.31
C GLU A 383 7.74 -9.28 -25.28
N VAL A 384 6.41 -9.24 -25.11
CA VAL A 384 5.75 -8.27 -24.22
C VAL A 384 5.85 -8.71 -22.76
N GLU A 385 6.82 -8.20 -22.03
CA GLU A 385 7.00 -8.46 -20.59
C GLU A 385 5.80 -7.94 -19.79
N GLN A 386 5.25 -8.76 -18.91
CA GLN A 386 4.13 -8.38 -18.05
C GLN A 386 4.25 -8.98 -16.65
N ALA A 387 3.93 -8.18 -15.64
CA ALA A 387 3.89 -8.62 -14.26
C ALA A 387 2.81 -7.87 -13.45
N ASN A 388 2.34 -8.50 -12.39
CA ASN A 388 1.43 -7.92 -11.41
C ASN A 388 1.69 -8.58 -10.07
N TYR A 389 1.79 -7.79 -9.02
CA TYR A 389 2.20 -8.24 -7.70
C TYR A 389 1.17 -7.84 -6.66
N LEU A 390 0.96 -8.72 -5.69
CA LEU A 390 0.24 -8.44 -4.46
C LEU A 390 1.26 -8.20 -3.34
N TYR A 391 1.39 -6.95 -2.92
CA TYR A 391 2.26 -6.55 -1.83
C TYR A 391 1.50 -6.61 -0.50
N SER A 392 2.14 -7.19 0.52
CA SER A 392 1.77 -6.99 1.91
C SER A 392 2.32 -5.65 2.36
N CYS A 393 1.41 -4.69 2.61
CA CYS A 393 1.79 -3.38 3.09
C CYS A 393 2.34 -3.41 4.52
N HIS A 394 1.88 -4.40 5.28
CA HIS A 394 2.45 -4.72 6.57
C HIS A 394 3.94 -5.07 6.47
N GLU A 395 4.29 -6.15 5.73
CA GLU A 395 5.67 -6.63 5.59
C GLU A 395 6.58 -5.54 5.01
N PHE A 396 6.03 -4.70 4.12
CA PHE A 396 6.72 -3.53 3.63
C PHE A 396 7.07 -2.55 4.74
N ASN A 397 6.09 -2.08 5.52
CA ASN A 397 6.29 -0.99 6.49
C ASN A 397 7.13 -1.38 7.70
N THR A 398 6.95 -2.59 8.22
CA THR A 398 7.52 -3.00 9.51
C THR A 398 8.81 -3.79 9.37
N SER A 399 8.91 -4.61 8.32
CA SER A 399 10.02 -5.54 8.15
C SER A 399 11.00 -5.02 7.11
N PHE A 400 10.57 -4.82 5.87
CA PHE A 400 11.48 -4.51 4.78
C PHE A 400 11.96 -3.04 4.76
N ALA A 401 11.03 -2.08 4.78
CA ALA A 401 11.36 -0.68 4.54
C ALA A 401 12.39 -0.13 5.53
N PRO A 402 12.24 -0.27 6.87
CA PRO A 402 13.21 0.31 7.81
C PRO A 402 14.65 -0.18 7.57
N HIS A 403 14.82 -1.48 7.37
CA HIS A 403 16.13 -2.10 7.11
C HIS A 403 16.70 -1.72 5.73
N PHE A 404 15.83 -1.60 4.72
CA PHE A 404 16.23 -1.12 3.41
C PHE A 404 16.71 0.33 3.47
N GLU A 405 16.01 1.20 4.20
CA GLU A 405 16.38 2.61 4.34
C GLU A 405 17.73 2.78 5.06
N GLU A 406 18.00 1.98 6.08
CA GLU A 406 19.31 1.94 6.73
C GLU A 406 20.44 1.56 5.76
N LEU A 407 20.21 0.52 4.93
CA LEU A 407 21.14 0.15 3.88
C LEU A 407 21.30 1.31 2.88
N ALA A 408 20.21 1.85 2.36
CA ALA A 408 20.22 2.88 1.32
C ALA A 408 20.97 4.15 1.78
N LEU A 409 20.73 4.62 3.01
CA LEU A 409 21.41 5.77 3.60
C LEU A 409 22.93 5.57 3.76
N SER A 410 23.39 4.31 3.88
CA SER A 410 24.81 3.98 3.96
C SER A 410 25.54 4.02 2.61
N LYS A 411 24.80 4.13 1.50
CA LYS A 411 25.33 4.06 0.12
C LYS A 411 25.22 5.41 -0.59
N ASN A 412 26.22 5.72 -1.41
CA ASN A 412 26.27 6.96 -2.22
C ASN A 412 25.75 6.77 -3.65
N ASN A 413 25.19 5.61 -4.00
CA ASN A 413 24.75 5.31 -5.35
C ASN A 413 23.24 5.00 -5.37
N TYR A 414 22.46 5.97 -5.81
CA TYR A 414 21.04 5.82 -6.07
C TYR A 414 20.86 5.70 -7.58
N LEU A 415 20.93 4.48 -8.09
CA LEU A 415 20.49 4.20 -9.45
C LEU A 415 19.03 3.76 -9.39
N LEU A 416 18.24 4.28 -10.33
CA LEU A 416 16.96 3.68 -10.69
C LEU A 416 17.25 2.27 -11.17
N ASP A 417 16.90 1.30 -10.35
CA ASP A 417 17.18 -0.10 -10.61
C ASP A 417 16.04 -0.96 -10.04
N ASP A 418 16.05 -2.22 -10.44
CA ASP A 418 15.30 -3.25 -9.78
C ASP A 418 15.75 -3.41 -8.32
N MET A 419 14.81 -3.56 -7.39
CA MET A 419 15.10 -3.66 -5.96
C MET A 419 16.01 -4.85 -5.62
N MET A 420 15.80 -6.03 -6.20
CA MET A 420 16.65 -7.20 -5.95
C MET A 420 18.06 -7.02 -6.52
N THR A 421 18.18 -6.42 -7.70
CA THR A 421 19.49 -6.06 -8.28
C THR A 421 20.21 -5.09 -7.36
N TYR A 422 19.52 -4.04 -6.89
CA TYR A 422 20.08 -3.07 -5.95
C TYR A 422 20.56 -3.72 -4.65
N LEU A 423 19.75 -4.60 -4.06
CA LEU A 423 20.10 -5.32 -2.83
C LEU A 423 21.37 -6.18 -3.05
N ALA A 424 21.44 -6.91 -4.16
CA ALA A 424 22.60 -7.73 -4.49
C ALA A 424 23.87 -6.88 -4.70
N ASP A 425 23.77 -5.81 -5.50
CA ASP A 425 24.90 -4.94 -5.83
C ASP A 425 25.44 -4.14 -4.64
N ASN A 426 24.59 -3.89 -3.64
CA ASN A 426 24.96 -3.17 -2.42
C ASN A 426 25.32 -4.07 -1.24
N GLY A 427 25.38 -5.39 -1.45
CA GLY A 427 25.80 -6.36 -0.45
C GLY A 427 24.80 -6.52 0.69
N ALA A 428 23.50 -6.46 0.39
CA ALA A 428 22.46 -6.82 1.34
C ALA A 428 22.67 -8.26 1.83
N GLY A 429 22.51 -8.47 3.14
CA GLY A 429 22.53 -9.82 3.71
C GLY A 429 21.26 -10.60 3.36
N ASP A 430 21.33 -11.93 3.50
CA ASP A 430 20.21 -12.84 3.24
C ASP A 430 18.94 -12.48 4.01
N ASP A 431 19.09 -11.88 5.20
CA ASP A 431 17.98 -11.38 6.03
C ASP A 431 17.15 -10.31 5.29
N LEU A 432 17.80 -9.24 4.81
CA LEU A 432 17.10 -8.15 4.11
C LEU A 432 16.47 -8.63 2.80
N VAL A 433 17.13 -9.56 2.09
CA VAL A 433 16.57 -10.19 0.89
C VAL A 433 15.32 -11.01 1.22
N SER A 434 15.35 -11.79 2.31
CA SER A 434 14.21 -12.54 2.80
C SER A 434 13.04 -11.62 3.17
N ARG A 435 13.33 -10.50 3.87
CA ARG A 435 12.32 -9.48 4.20
C ARG A 435 11.66 -8.90 2.95
N TYR A 436 12.44 -8.55 1.92
CA TYR A 436 11.87 -8.11 0.64
C TYR A 436 10.97 -9.17 0.00
N GLN A 437 11.39 -10.43 0.00
CA GLN A 437 10.60 -11.52 -0.59
C GLN A 437 9.25 -11.71 0.11
N LYS A 438 9.18 -11.48 1.43
CA LYS A 438 7.91 -11.51 2.19
C LYS A 438 6.96 -10.37 1.80
N VAL A 439 7.48 -9.23 1.31
CA VAL A 439 6.63 -8.12 0.84
C VAL A 439 5.73 -8.57 -0.30
N ILE A 440 6.23 -9.37 -1.24
CA ILE A 440 5.45 -9.86 -2.39
C ILE A 440 4.81 -11.21 -2.03
N THR A 441 3.56 -11.17 -1.60
CA THR A 441 2.85 -12.38 -1.14
C THR A 441 2.29 -13.24 -2.26
N HIS A 442 2.04 -12.65 -3.43
CA HIS A 442 1.60 -13.37 -4.62
C HIS A 442 1.96 -12.59 -5.89
N ARG A 443 2.08 -13.28 -7.02
CA ARG A 443 2.44 -12.65 -8.30
C ARG A 443 1.90 -13.39 -9.51
N ALA A 444 1.66 -12.61 -10.56
CA ALA A 444 1.43 -13.09 -11.92
C ALA A 444 2.48 -12.44 -12.82
N ASP A 445 3.29 -13.24 -13.49
CA ASP A 445 4.23 -12.77 -14.51
C ASP A 445 4.27 -13.73 -15.69
N ASN A 446 4.93 -13.36 -16.78
CA ASN A 446 5.09 -14.17 -17.99
C ASN A 446 6.56 -14.55 -18.30
N ARG A 447 7.42 -14.60 -17.28
CA ARG A 447 8.84 -15.00 -17.42
C ARG A 447 9.03 -16.41 -17.95
N ASP A 448 8.02 -17.25 -17.84
CA ASP A 448 8.00 -18.61 -18.34
C ASP A 448 7.67 -18.70 -19.85
N PHE A 449 7.22 -17.61 -20.48
CA PHE A 449 6.90 -17.59 -21.92
C PHE A 449 8.16 -17.38 -22.76
N PHE A 450 9.02 -16.46 -22.32
CA PHE A 450 10.28 -16.09 -22.98
C PHE A 450 11.22 -15.40 -21.96
N PRO A 451 12.54 -15.39 -22.21
CA PRO A 451 13.48 -14.67 -21.36
C PRO A 451 13.22 -13.17 -21.41
N TRP A 452 13.08 -12.54 -20.25
CA TRP A 452 13.01 -11.08 -20.15
C TRP A 452 14.38 -10.43 -20.36
N ALA A 453 14.36 -9.22 -20.89
CA ALA A 453 15.54 -8.38 -21.07
C ALA A 453 16.11 -7.88 -19.74
N PHE A 454 15.25 -7.67 -18.74
CA PHE A 454 15.63 -7.17 -17.42
C PHE A 454 15.08 -8.08 -16.29
N PRO A 455 15.79 -8.20 -15.16
CA PRO A 455 15.44 -9.12 -14.09
C PRO A 455 14.39 -8.52 -13.13
N TRP A 456 13.28 -7.98 -13.64
CA TRP A 456 12.25 -7.34 -12.83
C TRP A 456 11.73 -8.27 -11.71
N SER A 457 11.79 -7.76 -10.49
CA SER A 457 11.54 -8.47 -9.23
C SER A 457 10.29 -7.94 -8.53
N GLY A 458 9.61 -6.96 -9.11
CA GLY A 458 8.35 -6.42 -8.62
C GLY A 458 8.49 -5.11 -7.86
N MET A 459 9.68 -4.56 -7.67
CA MET A 459 9.82 -3.22 -7.08
C MET A 459 10.98 -2.45 -7.68
N MET A 460 10.73 -1.20 -8.07
CA MET A 460 11.81 -0.27 -8.43
C MET A 460 12.34 0.45 -7.19
N THR A 461 13.63 0.71 -7.14
CA THR A 461 14.26 1.56 -6.10
C THR A 461 13.69 2.98 -6.12
N PRO A 462 13.75 3.72 -4.98
CA PRO A 462 13.33 5.11 -4.94
C PRO A 462 14.15 6.00 -5.90
N LEU A 463 13.54 7.08 -6.39
CA LEU A 463 14.25 8.06 -7.22
C LEU A 463 15.26 8.85 -6.37
N PRO A 464 16.37 9.30 -6.97
CA PRO A 464 17.29 10.22 -6.30
C PRO A 464 16.56 11.47 -5.80
N GLY A 465 16.58 11.71 -4.48
CA GLY A 465 15.90 12.84 -3.83
C GLY A 465 14.60 12.50 -3.09
N ASP A 466 14.06 11.28 -3.27
CA ASP A 466 12.86 10.87 -2.54
C ASP A 466 13.10 10.72 -1.04
N PHE A 467 14.33 10.41 -0.63
CA PHE A 467 14.71 10.36 0.79
C PHE A 467 14.63 11.71 1.51
N ASP A 468 14.85 12.83 0.80
CA ASP A 468 14.67 14.16 1.37
C ASP A 468 13.19 14.51 1.56
N LEU A 469 12.29 13.93 0.74
CA LEU A 469 10.84 14.07 0.89
C LEU A 469 10.31 13.29 2.11
N TYR A 470 11.00 12.22 2.54
CA TYR A 470 10.59 11.39 3.68
C TYR A 470 10.98 11.94 5.06
N SER A 471 11.72 13.05 5.11
CA SER A 471 12.26 13.63 6.35
C SER A 471 11.39 14.74 6.96
N ARG A 472 10.16 14.95 6.48
CA ARG A 472 9.27 16.05 6.89
C ARG A 472 7.93 15.59 7.42
#